data_AF-A0A8U0QES5-F1
#
_entry.id   AF-A0A8U0QES5-F1
#
_cell.length_a   1.000
_cell.length_b   1.000
_cell.length_c   1.000
_cell.angle_alpha   90.00
_cell.angle_beta   90.00
_cell.angle_gamma   90.00
#
_symmetry.space_group_name_H-M   'P 1'
#
loop_
_entity.id
_entity.type
_entity.pdbx_description
1 polymer ?
#
loop_
_entity_poly.entity_id
_entity_poly.type
_entity_poly.pdbx_seq_one_letter_code
_entity_poly.pdbx_strand_id
1 'polypeptide(L)'
;MTKPLSPLLSPSEVHIMLDALLPPNTYFRFNPYMSEDIPLDESRPERLTFLQEEGTRYLERNEAKLNKAASVLALEKSAIQRLAEWCKLKADMYEGLPFISKL
;
A
#
# COMPACT_ATOMS: atom_id res chain seq x y z
N MET A 1 -28.22 6.33 -20.88
CA MET A 1 -27.06 5.41 -20.90
C MET A 1 -25.83 6.17 -20.43
N THR A 2 -25.57 6.18 -19.13
CA THR A 2 -24.38 6.81 -18.55
C THR A 2 -23.23 5.82 -18.64
N LYS A 3 -22.27 6.10 -19.53
CA LYS A 3 -21.02 5.34 -19.64
C LYS A 3 -20.26 5.51 -18.31
N PRO A 4 -19.85 4.44 -17.60
CA PRO A 4 -19.09 4.62 -16.38
C PRO A 4 -17.77 5.29 -16.75
N LEU A 5 -17.42 6.33 -15.99
CA LEU A 5 -16.16 7.03 -16.12
C LEU A 5 -15.06 6.07 -15.65
N SER A 6 -14.50 5.27 -16.56
CA SER A 6 -13.22 4.60 -16.29
C SER A 6 -12.21 5.68 -15.91
N PRO A 7 -11.37 5.50 -14.87
CA PRO A 7 -10.25 6.42 -14.65
C PRO A 7 -9.38 6.41 -15.91
N LEU A 8 -8.78 7.56 -16.25
CA LEU A 8 -7.93 7.74 -17.45
C LEU A 8 -6.73 6.77 -17.53
N LEU A 9 -6.48 6.00 -16.46
CA LEU A 9 -5.42 5.00 -16.33
C LEU A 9 -5.98 3.67 -15.84
N SER A 10 -5.54 2.58 -16.42
CA SER A 10 -5.87 1.24 -15.94
C SER A 10 -5.32 0.99 -14.52
N PRO A 11 -5.91 0.10 -13.71
CA PRO A 11 -5.39 -0.23 -12.36
C PRO A 11 -3.93 -0.70 -12.34
N SER A 12 -3.44 -1.27 -13.45
CA SER A 12 -2.03 -1.63 -13.67
C SER A 12 -1.13 -0.44 -13.91
N GLU A 13 -1.61 0.60 -14.58
CA GLU A 13 -0.86 1.81 -14.91
C GLU A 13 -0.73 2.73 -13.69
N VAL A 14 -1.78 2.80 -12.86
CA VAL A 14 -1.72 3.44 -11.53
C VAL A 14 -0.64 2.77 -10.66
N HIS A 15 -0.49 1.45 -10.73
CA HIS A 15 0.55 0.75 -9.96
C HIS A 15 1.96 1.17 -10.38
N ILE A 16 2.25 1.23 -11.68
CA ILE A 16 3.58 1.61 -12.20
C ILE A 16 3.94 3.03 -11.76
N MET A 17 2.97 3.94 -11.83
CA MET A 17 3.15 5.31 -11.38
C MET A 17 3.43 5.37 -9.87
N LEU A 18 2.68 4.64 -9.05
CA LEU A 18 2.89 4.62 -7.60
C LEU A 18 4.25 4.01 -7.21
N ASP A 19 4.68 2.95 -7.89
CA ASP A 19 6.00 2.34 -7.67
C ASP A 19 7.14 3.30 -8.03
N ALA A 20 6.96 4.15 -9.06
CA ALA A 20 7.94 5.13 -9.50
C ALA A 20 7.99 6.40 -8.62
N LEU A 21 6.87 6.79 -8.01
CA LEU A 21 6.75 8.04 -7.26
C LEU A 21 6.97 7.87 -5.75
N LEU A 22 6.70 6.69 -5.19
CA LEU A 22 6.78 6.48 -3.75
C LEU A 22 8.18 6.04 -3.31
N PRO A 23 8.62 6.45 -2.10
CA PRO A 23 9.87 5.97 -1.54
C PRO A 23 9.88 4.44 -1.43
N PRO A 24 11.05 3.79 -1.52
CA PRO A 24 11.17 2.34 -1.41
C PRO A 24 10.49 1.81 -0.13
N ASN A 25 9.87 0.63 -0.22
CA ASN A 25 9.18 -0.04 0.89
C ASN A 25 7.93 0.69 1.43
N THR A 26 7.39 1.68 0.70
CA THR A 26 6.17 2.40 1.12
C THR A 26 4.89 1.74 0.57
N TYR A 27 4.99 1.07 -0.58
CA TYR A 27 3.82 0.52 -1.27
C TYR A 27 4.06 -0.94 -1.67
N PHE A 28 3.12 -1.82 -1.29
CA PHE A 28 3.13 -3.23 -1.65
C PHE A 28 1.78 -3.61 -2.27
N ARG A 29 1.78 -3.93 -3.57
CA ARG A 29 0.58 -4.41 -4.26
C ARG A 29 0.43 -5.93 -4.14
N PHE A 30 -0.65 -6.38 -3.51
CA PHE A 30 -1.11 -7.76 -3.52
C PHE A 30 -2.41 -7.85 -4.30
N ASN A 31 -2.35 -8.45 -5.48
CA ASN A 31 -3.51 -8.64 -6.34
C ASN A 31 -3.30 -9.95 -7.10
N PRO A 32 -3.88 -11.07 -6.61
CA PRO A 32 -3.77 -12.35 -7.28
C PRO A 32 -4.27 -12.25 -8.71
N TYR A 33 -3.52 -12.84 -9.64
CA TYR A 33 -4.05 -13.09 -10.97
C TYR A 33 -5.07 -14.22 -10.87
N MET A 34 -6.28 -13.98 -11.39
CA MET A 34 -7.31 -15.01 -11.51
C MET A 34 -7.25 -15.60 -12.91
N SER A 35 -7.26 -16.92 -13.00
CA SER A 35 -7.28 -17.61 -14.29
C SER A 35 -8.63 -17.54 -15.00
N GLU A 36 -9.70 -17.20 -14.29
CA GLU A 36 -11.06 -17.02 -14.81
C GLU A 36 -11.65 -15.68 -14.41
N ASP A 37 -12.53 -15.13 -15.26
CA ASP A 37 -13.34 -13.97 -14.93
C ASP A 37 -14.49 -14.40 -14.01
N ILE A 38 -14.44 -13.95 -12.75
CA ILE A 38 -15.43 -14.28 -11.73
C ILE A 38 -16.25 -13.01 -11.43
N PRO A 39 -17.58 -13.06 -11.54
CA PRO A 39 -18.42 -11.90 -11.28
C PRO A 39 -18.45 -11.57 -9.79
N LEU A 40 -18.71 -10.29 -9.48
CA LEU A 40 -18.66 -9.80 -8.10
C LEU A 40 -19.76 -10.34 -7.19
N ASP A 41 -20.88 -10.78 -7.77
CA ASP A 41 -22.03 -11.38 -7.08
C ASP A 41 -21.93 -12.91 -6.99
N GLU A 42 -20.79 -13.50 -7.34
CA GLU A 42 -20.55 -14.93 -7.19
C GLU A 42 -20.55 -15.33 -5.71
N SER A 43 -21.40 -16.31 -5.38
CA SER A 43 -21.55 -16.80 -4.01
C SER A 43 -21.54 -18.33 -3.92
N ARG A 44 -21.34 -19.03 -5.04
CA ARG A 44 -21.35 -20.49 -5.06
C ARG A 44 -20.10 -21.04 -4.34
N PRO A 45 -20.25 -21.98 -3.40
CA PRO A 45 -19.14 -22.48 -2.60
C PRO A 45 -17.96 -22.99 -3.43
N GLU A 46 -18.22 -23.71 -4.53
CA GLU A 46 -17.18 -24.23 -5.41
C GLU A 46 -16.33 -23.12 -6.05
N ARG A 47 -16.94 -21.98 -6.37
CA ARG A 47 -16.25 -20.82 -6.94
C ARG A 47 -15.44 -20.08 -5.88
N LEU A 48 -15.94 -20.01 -4.65
CA LEU A 48 -15.21 -19.43 -3.52
C LEU A 48 -13.99 -20.27 -3.15
N THR A 49 -14.11 -21.60 -3.15
CA THR A 49 -12.97 -22.51 -2.95
C THR A 49 -11.92 -22.32 -4.03
N PHE A 50 -12.33 -22.23 -5.30
CA PHE A 50 -11.42 -21.94 -6.40
C PHE A 50 -10.66 -20.61 -6.21
N LEU A 51 -11.36 -19.53 -5.84
CA LEU A 51 -10.74 -18.24 -5.53
C LEU A 51 -9.71 -18.34 -4.39
N GLN A 52 -10.03 -19.13 -3.35
CA GLN A 52 -9.13 -19.35 -2.23
C GLN A 52 -7.86 -20.12 -2.65
N GLU A 53 -8.00 -21.14 -3.50
CA GLU A 53 -6.88 -21.91 -4.03
C GLU A 53 -5.95 -21.05 -4.88
N GLU A 54 -6.50 -20.26 -5.81
CA GLU A 54 -5.72 -19.33 -6.64
C GLU A 54 -5.05 -18.25 -5.80
N GLY A 55 -5.74 -17.73 -4.78
CA GLY A 55 -5.16 -16.82 -3.80
C GLY A 55 -3.99 -17.44 -3.04
N THR A 56 -4.13 -18.69 -2.59
CA THR A 56 -3.07 -19.42 -1.87
C THR A 56 -1.84 -19.62 -2.75
N ARG A 57 -2.03 -20.09 -3.99
CA ARG A 57 -0.94 -20.24 -4.97
C ARG A 57 -0.24 -18.92 -5.26
N TYR A 58 -1.00 -17.82 -5.34
CA TYR A 58 -0.42 -16.50 -5.50
C TYR A 58 0.46 -16.11 -4.31
N LEU A 59 0.00 -16.33 -3.07
CA LEU A 59 0.76 -16.03 -1.87
C LEU A 59 2.06 -16.85 -1.82
N GLU A 60 1.99 -18.15 -2.11
CA GLU A 60 3.16 -19.05 -2.17
C GLU A 60 4.21 -18.55 -3.18
N ARG A 61 3.78 -18.16 -4.39
CA ARG A 61 4.68 -17.60 -5.41
C ARG A 61 5.28 -16.25 -5.02
N ASN A 62 4.60 -15.49 -4.17
CA ASN A 62 4.98 -14.12 -3.78
C ASN A 62 5.47 -14.05 -2.32
N GLU A 63 5.86 -15.17 -1.73
CA GLU A 63 6.26 -15.27 -0.33
C GLU A 63 7.34 -14.24 0.05
N ALA A 64 8.36 -14.06 -0.80
CA ALA A 64 9.41 -13.08 -0.57
C ALA A 64 8.88 -11.64 -0.46
N LYS A 65 7.87 -11.27 -1.26
CA LYS A 65 7.24 -9.94 -1.22
C LYS A 65 6.40 -9.79 0.05
N LEU A 66 5.71 -10.85 0.47
CA LEU A 66 4.95 -10.88 1.73
C LEU A 66 5.88 -10.73 2.94
N ASN A 67 6.97 -11.50 2.98
CA ASN A 67 7.96 -11.43 4.05
C ASN A 67 8.62 -10.04 4.13
N LYS A 68 8.88 -9.41 2.99
CA LYS A 68 9.40 -8.04 2.94
C LYS A 68 8.37 -7.02 3.43
N ALA A 69 7.10 -7.15 3.07
CA ALA A 69 6.04 -6.28 3.57
C ALA A 69 5.87 -6.47 5.09
N ALA A 70 5.83 -7.71 5.56
CA ALA A 70 5.71 -8.05 6.97
C ALA A 70 6.89 -7.52 7.78
N SER A 71 8.12 -7.66 7.30
CA SER A 71 9.30 -7.13 8.00
C SER A 71 9.25 -5.61 8.11
N VAL A 72 8.88 -4.90 7.04
CA VAL A 72 8.71 -3.44 7.06
C VAL A 72 7.61 -3.00 8.01
N LEU A 73 6.48 -3.70 8.04
CA LEU A 73 5.37 -3.42 8.96
C LEU A 73 5.71 -3.72 10.43
N ALA A 74 6.57 -4.72 10.67
CA ALA A 74 7.05 -5.09 11.99
C ALA A 74 8.23 -4.26 12.49
N LEU A 75 8.82 -3.40 11.65
CA LEU A 75 9.88 -2.49 12.07
C LEU A 75 9.32 -1.49 13.10
N GLU A 76 9.69 -1.70 14.36
CA GLU A 76 9.49 -0.68 15.37
C GLU A 76 10.39 0.52 15.07
N LYS A 77 9.86 1.73 15.29
CA LYS A 77 10.68 2.95 15.23
C LYS A 77 11.81 2.83 16.23
N SER A 78 13.05 2.92 15.76
CA SER A 78 14.22 2.89 16.65
C SER A 78 14.20 4.08 17.61
N ALA A 79 14.88 3.96 18.75
CA ALA A 79 14.99 5.05 19.72
C ALA A 79 15.55 6.34 19.07
N ILE A 80 16.47 6.19 18.11
CA ILE A 80 17.06 7.30 17.35
C ILE A 80 16.01 7.92 16.40
N GLN A 81 15.22 7.11 15.70
CA GLN A 81 14.14 7.61 14.83
C GLN A 81 13.08 8.35 15.65
N ARG A 82 12.69 7.81 16.80
CA ARG A 82 11.75 8.47 17.72
C ARG A 82 12.28 9.81 18.22
N LEU A 83 13.57 9.87 18.58
CA LEU A 83 14.20 11.12 19.00
C LEU A 83 14.29 12.14 17.87
N ALA A 84 14.66 11.70 16.66
CA ALA A 84 14.73 12.57 15.48
C ALA A 84 13.35 13.13 15.10
N GLU A 85 12.31 12.29 15.11
CA GLU A 85 10.93 12.72 14.90
C GLU A 85 10.45 13.68 16.00
N TRP A 86 10.83 13.43 17.26
CA TRP A 86 10.49 14.33 18.37
C TRP A 86 11.18 15.69 18.23
N CYS A 87 12.47 15.72 17.88
CA CYS A 87 13.20 16.96 17.62
C CYS A 87 12.58 17.73 16.44
N LYS A 88 12.24 17.03 15.35
CA LYS A 88 11.55 17.62 14.19
C LYS A 88 10.19 18.20 14.59
N LEU A 89 9.38 17.45 15.33
CA LEU A 89 8.09 17.91 15.84
C LEU A 89 8.24 19.17 16.69
N LYS A 90 9.25 19.24 17.55
CA LYS A 90 9.53 20.42 18.35
C LYS A 90 9.94 21.60 17.47
N ALA A 91 10.86 21.41 16.52
CA ALA A 91 11.26 22.45 15.59
C ALA A 91 10.06 23.01 14.81
N ASP A 92 9.23 22.15 14.24
CA ASP A 92 8.02 22.54 13.48
C ASP A 92 7.02 23.32 14.37
N MET A 93 6.86 22.93 15.65
CA MET A 93 6.04 23.69 16.61
C MET A 93 6.59 25.09 16.90
N TYR A 94 7.91 25.24 17.00
CA TYR A 94 8.55 26.54 17.27
C TYR A 94 8.62 27.43 16.03
N GLU A 95 8.74 26.86 14.83
CA GLU A 95 8.63 27.61 13.56
C GLU A 95 7.19 28.06 13.28
N GLY A 96 6.18 27.31 13.74
CA GLY A 96 4.76 27.68 13.62
C GLY A 96 4.24 28.72 14.63
N LEU A 97 5.05 29.13 15.61
CA LEU A 97 4.69 30.19 16.56
C LEU A 97 4.97 31.56 15.92
N PRO A 98 4.00 32.50 15.88
CA PRO A 98 4.17 33.83 15.27
C PRO A 98 5.08 34.77 16.10
N PHE A 99 6.01 34.22 16.88
CA PHE A 99 6.78 34.96 17.87
C PHE A 99 8.18 35.36 17.39
N ILE A 100 8.63 34.89 16.22
CA ILE A 100 9.83 35.44 15.56
C ILE A 100 9.43 36.51 14.54
N SER A 101 8.55 37.42 14.94
CA SER A 101 8.39 38.70 14.26
C SER A 101 9.45 39.66 14.81
N LYS A 102 10.52 39.84 14.02
CA LYS A 102 11.51 40.94 14.03
C LYS A 102 11.89 41.52 15.40
N LEU A 103 13.15 41.34 15.76
CA LEU A 103 13.95 42.42 16.34
C LEU A 103 15.26 42.56 15.56
#